data_AF-A0AA38Z4G8-F1
#
_entry.id   AF-A0AA38Z4G8-F1
#
_cell.length_a   1.000
_cell.length_b   1.000
_cell.length_c   1.000
_cell.angle_alpha   90.00
_cell.angle_beta   90.00
_cell.angle_gamma   90.00
#
_symmetry.space_group_name_H-M   'P 1'
#
loop_
_entity.id
_entity.type
_entity.pdbx_description
1 polymer ?
#
loop_
_entity_poly.entity_id
_entity_poly.type
_entity_poly.pdbx_seq_one_letter_code
_entity_poly.pdbx_strand_id
1 'polypeptide(L)'
;MASKSFILQILAFIFIFSPLAHSIQFNFPAVFNFGDSNSDTGGLVAGIGDRLDPPNGQIFFKRPAGRFCDGRLIIDFLMDAMDLPFLNPYLDSIGTPTFRKGCNFAAAGSTVLPASANAVSPFSFGIQVAQFMRFKIRVLQLLEQGRKFQKYIPQENSFQKGLYMFDIGQNDLAGAFYSKSLDQILASIPTILEEFETGIQELYDQGARNFWIHNTGPLGCLTQNIAKFGTDPSKLDELGCVSGHNQAARLFNLQLQALCKKFQGQHPDAKVIHVDIYTIKYNLIANYSRYGSCSSPL
;
A
#
# COMPACT_ATOMS: atom_id res chain seq x y z
N MET A 1 -59.91 12.81 -3.32
CA MET A 1 -59.27 11.53 -2.89
C MET A 1 -58.35 10.91 -3.95
N ALA A 2 -58.59 11.10 -5.26
CA ALA A 2 -57.79 10.50 -6.33
C ALA A 2 -56.30 10.93 -6.38
N SER A 3 -55.98 12.20 -6.05
CA SER A 3 -54.61 12.73 -6.11
C SER A 3 -53.63 12.05 -5.13
N LYS A 4 -54.11 11.64 -3.94
CA LYS A 4 -53.28 10.94 -2.95
C LYS A 4 -52.92 9.51 -3.38
N SER A 5 -53.83 8.84 -4.11
CA SER A 5 -53.61 7.49 -4.64
C SER A 5 -52.54 7.48 -5.74
N PHE A 6 -52.52 8.52 -6.57
CA PHE A 6 -51.54 8.66 -7.65
C PHE A 6 -50.12 8.90 -7.12
N ILE A 7 -49.99 9.72 -6.06
CA ILE A 7 -48.70 9.97 -5.40
C ILE A 7 -48.17 8.70 -4.74
N LEU A 8 -49.03 7.90 -4.10
CA LEU A 8 -48.63 6.63 -3.49
C LEU A 8 -48.13 5.62 -4.53
N GLN A 9 -48.78 5.55 -5.69
CA GLN A 9 -48.38 4.66 -6.79
C GLN A 9 -47.06 5.08 -7.44
N ILE A 10 -46.83 6.39 -7.60
CA ILE A 10 -45.55 6.93 -8.10
C ILE A 10 -44.41 6.62 -7.12
N LEU A 11 -44.61 6.83 -5.82
CA LEU A 11 -43.61 6.52 -4.79
C LEU A 11 -43.29 5.01 -4.75
N ALA A 12 -44.31 4.16 -4.83
CA ALA A 12 -44.12 2.71 -4.89
C ALA A 12 -43.31 2.28 -6.13
N PHE A 13 -43.56 2.89 -7.29
CA PHE A 13 -42.77 2.65 -8.50
C PHE A 13 -41.30 3.09 -8.33
N ILE A 14 -41.03 4.23 -7.68
CA ILE A 14 -39.66 4.68 -7.41
C ILE A 14 -38.90 3.68 -6.53
N PHE A 15 -39.55 3.08 -5.52
CA PHE A 15 -38.92 2.06 -4.67
C PHE A 15 -38.69 0.72 -5.38
N ILE A 16 -39.55 0.34 -6.33
CA ILE A 16 -39.43 -0.92 -7.08
C ILE A 16 -38.33 -0.83 -8.17
N PHE A 17 -38.11 0.36 -8.74
CA PHE A 17 -37.14 0.59 -9.82
C PHE A 17 -35.85 1.27 -9.38
N SER A 18 -35.67 1.56 -8.09
CA SER A 18 -34.37 2.00 -7.59
C SER A 18 -33.39 0.84 -7.70
N PRO A 19 -32.26 0.97 -8.43
CA PRO A 19 -31.25 -0.07 -8.44
C PRO A 19 -30.82 -0.28 -7.00
N LEU A 20 -30.69 -1.54 -6.57
CA LEU A 20 -30.11 -1.84 -5.27
C LEU A 20 -28.66 -1.36 -5.32
N ALA A 21 -28.43 -0.12 -4.87
CA ALA A 21 -27.10 0.42 -4.67
C ALA A 21 -26.47 -0.46 -3.60
N HIS A 22 -25.70 -1.47 -4.04
CA HIS A 22 -24.82 -2.19 -3.14
C HIS A 22 -23.78 -1.16 -2.71
N SER A 23 -24.02 -0.52 -1.57
CA SER A 23 -22.96 0.22 -0.89
C SER A 23 -21.84 -0.79 -0.67
N ILE A 24 -20.68 -0.57 -1.28
CA ILE A 24 -19.48 -1.31 -0.93
C ILE A 24 -19.16 -0.89 0.50
N GLN A 25 -19.58 -1.68 1.49
CA GLN A 25 -19.26 -1.40 2.88
C GLN A 25 -17.83 -1.86 3.14
N PHE A 26 -16.90 -0.91 3.17
CA PHE A 26 -15.54 -1.13 3.67
C PHE A 26 -15.55 -1.17 5.21
N ASN A 27 -16.14 -2.22 5.77
CA ASN A 27 -16.26 -2.36 7.23
C ASN A 27 -15.14 -3.25 7.78
N PHE A 28 -13.95 -2.66 7.94
CA PHE A 28 -12.81 -3.33 8.58
C PHE A 28 -12.60 -2.79 10.00
N PRO A 29 -12.45 -3.65 11.02
CA PRO A 29 -12.24 -3.19 12.40
C PRO A 29 -10.86 -2.57 12.61
N ALA A 30 -9.86 -2.98 11.81
CA ALA A 30 -8.51 -2.45 11.79
C ALA A 30 -7.85 -2.66 10.41
N VAL A 31 -6.82 -1.87 10.11
CA VAL A 31 -5.97 -2.01 8.92
C VAL A 31 -4.50 -2.18 9.33
N PHE A 32 -3.84 -3.19 8.77
CA PHE A 32 -2.41 -3.45 8.97
C PHE A 32 -1.70 -3.27 7.63
N ASN A 33 -0.86 -2.25 7.53
CA ASN A 33 -0.19 -1.91 6.27
C ASN A 33 1.29 -2.30 6.30
N PHE A 34 1.79 -2.83 5.19
CA PHE A 34 3.17 -3.22 4.94
C PHE A 34 3.58 -2.58 3.62
N GLY A 35 4.82 -2.13 3.51
CA GLY A 35 5.22 -1.47 2.29
C GLY A 35 6.51 -0.68 2.33
N ASP A 36 6.67 0.12 1.30
CA ASP A 36 7.75 1.07 1.14
C ASP A 36 7.29 2.53 1.31
N SER A 37 8.03 3.47 0.70
CA SER A 37 7.77 4.91 0.74
C SER A 37 6.40 5.30 0.20
N ASN A 38 5.77 4.50 -0.66
CA ASN A 38 4.43 4.76 -1.20
C ASN A 38 3.34 4.72 -0.11
N SER A 39 3.61 4.05 1.01
CA SER A 39 2.69 3.92 2.13
C SER A 39 3.32 4.22 3.49
N ASP A 40 4.57 4.69 3.55
CA ASP A 40 5.28 5.03 4.79
C ASP A 40 4.74 6.30 5.47
N THR A 41 4.02 6.13 6.58
CA THR A 41 3.46 7.22 7.39
C THR A 41 4.42 7.79 8.45
N GLY A 42 5.73 7.52 8.34
CA GLY A 42 6.78 7.98 9.27
C GLY A 42 7.59 6.86 9.92
N GLY A 43 7.43 5.62 9.48
CA GLY A 43 8.13 4.42 9.94
C GLY A 43 9.63 4.50 9.77
N LEU A 44 10.16 4.85 8.59
CA LEU A 44 11.61 4.98 8.41
C LEU A 44 12.18 6.05 9.35
N VAL A 45 11.62 7.27 9.29
CA VAL A 45 12.04 8.42 10.09
C VAL A 45 12.07 8.10 11.59
N ALA A 46 11.01 7.50 12.12
CA ALA A 46 10.96 7.10 13.53
C ALA A 46 11.97 5.99 13.86
N GLY A 47 12.17 5.04 12.94
CA GLY A 47 13.06 3.90 13.11
C GLY A 47 14.54 4.25 13.16
N ILE A 48 14.99 5.18 12.31
CA ILE A 48 16.41 5.58 12.23
C ILE A 48 16.71 6.90 12.94
N GLY A 49 15.68 7.59 13.48
CA GLY A 49 15.85 8.85 14.19
C GLY A 49 16.21 10.04 13.29
N ASP A 50 15.76 10.02 12.04
CA ASP A 50 16.07 11.05 11.04
C ASP A 50 14.95 12.09 10.93
N ARG A 51 15.06 13.06 10.02
CA ARG A 51 14.01 14.03 9.68
C ARG A 51 13.99 14.25 8.19
N LEU A 52 12.79 14.22 7.60
CA LEU A 52 12.62 14.59 6.20
C LEU A 52 12.48 16.10 6.07
N ASP A 53 13.33 16.67 5.23
CA ASP A 53 13.25 18.05 4.78
C ASP A 53 11.94 18.33 4.00
N PRO A 54 11.58 19.61 3.83
CA PRO A 54 10.57 20.04 2.87
C PRO A 54 10.67 19.30 1.52
N PRO A 55 9.54 18.94 0.88
CA PRO A 55 8.18 19.44 1.16
C PRO A 55 7.33 18.55 2.08
N ASN A 56 7.90 17.57 2.79
CA ASN A 56 7.18 16.59 3.62
C ASN A 56 6.03 17.19 4.47
N GLY A 57 4.79 16.80 4.15
CA GLY A 57 3.57 17.18 4.87
C GLY A 57 3.10 18.65 4.75
N GLN A 58 3.76 19.50 3.95
CA GLN A 58 3.47 20.94 3.87
C GLN A 58 2.06 21.29 3.34
N ILE A 59 1.53 20.53 2.38
CA ILE A 59 0.24 20.82 1.75
C ILE A 59 -0.93 20.38 2.63
N PHE A 60 -0.87 19.20 3.25
CA PHE A 60 -1.99 18.68 4.05
C PHE A 60 -1.80 18.87 5.56
N PHE A 61 -0.68 18.39 6.11
CA PHE A 61 -0.43 18.39 7.55
C PHE A 61 0.08 19.73 8.09
N LYS A 62 0.53 20.63 7.19
CA LYS A 62 1.10 21.95 7.49
C LYS A 62 2.34 21.91 8.39
N ARG A 63 2.99 20.75 8.48
CA ARG A 63 4.22 20.47 9.22
C ARG A 63 4.86 19.17 8.71
N PRO A 64 6.16 18.93 8.96
CA PRO A 64 6.79 17.64 8.71
C PRO A 64 5.97 16.49 9.31
N ALA A 65 5.58 15.52 8.46
CA ALA A 65 4.70 14.41 8.82
C ALA A 65 5.36 13.02 8.66
N GLY A 66 6.67 13.00 8.37
CA GLY A 66 7.46 11.79 8.14
C GLY A 66 7.12 11.05 6.85
N ARG A 67 6.33 11.65 5.95
CA ARG A 67 5.87 11.04 4.71
C ARG A 67 6.74 11.48 3.54
N PHE A 68 7.01 10.57 2.61
CA PHE A 68 7.76 10.84 1.38
C PHE A 68 6.89 11.51 0.30
N CYS A 69 6.04 12.45 0.74
CA CYS A 69 5.22 13.32 -0.09
C CYS A 69 4.90 14.61 0.68
N ASP A 70 4.38 15.61 -0.02
CA ASP A 70 4.02 16.91 0.57
C ASP A 70 2.70 16.90 1.35
N GLY A 71 2.03 15.75 1.48
CA GLY A 71 0.73 15.67 2.10
C GLY A 71 0.33 14.24 2.43
N ARG A 72 -0.83 13.82 1.91
CA ARG A 72 -1.41 12.50 2.14
C ARG A 72 -0.85 11.46 1.18
N LEU A 73 -0.64 10.25 1.67
CA LEU A 73 -0.34 9.07 0.86
C LEU A 73 -1.61 8.40 0.37
N ILE A 74 -1.50 7.49 -0.60
CA ILE A 74 -2.64 6.69 -1.09
C ILE A 74 -3.35 5.98 0.07
N ILE A 75 -2.59 5.44 1.02
CA ILE A 75 -3.14 4.80 2.22
C ILE A 75 -3.99 5.77 3.06
N ASP A 76 -3.61 7.04 3.20
CA ASP A 76 -4.38 8.02 3.96
C ASP A 76 -5.75 8.26 3.30
N PHE A 77 -5.80 8.37 1.96
CA PHE A 77 -7.07 8.49 1.23
C PHE A 77 -7.94 7.24 1.34
N LEU A 78 -7.34 6.04 1.37
CA LEU A 78 -8.07 4.80 1.57
C LEU A 78 -8.63 4.71 3.00
N MET A 79 -7.88 5.14 4.00
CA MET A 79 -8.38 5.23 5.38
C MET A 79 -9.55 6.21 5.50
N ASP A 80 -9.46 7.39 4.86
CA ASP A 80 -10.57 8.36 4.78
C ASP A 80 -11.82 7.73 4.14
N ALA A 81 -11.66 7.00 3.03
CA ALA A 81 -12.77 6.34 2.34
C ALA A 81 -13.43 5.20 3.15
N MET A 82 -12.73 4.67 4.17
CA MET A 82 -13.24 3.66 5.11
C MET A 82 -13.78 4.27 6.41
N ASP A 83 -13.83 5.60 6.52
CA ASP A 83 -14.15 6.33 7.75
C ASP A 83 -13.25 5.90 8.95
N LEU A 84 -11.97 5.63 8.67
CA LEU A 84 -10.96 5.23 9.65
C LEU A 84 -9.90 6.33 9.85
N PRO A 85 -9.31 6.45 11.05
CA PRO A 85 -8.22 7.39 11.27
C PRO A 85 -6.97 6.95 10.49
N PHE A 86 -6.11 7.92 10.12
CA PHE A 86 -4.82 7.60 9.51
C PHE A 86 -4.00 6.65 10.37
N LEU A 87 -3.28 5.75 9.71
CA LEU A 87 -2.44 4.78 10.38
C LEU A 87 -1.21 5.45 10.98
N ASN A 88 -0.88 5.04 12.20
CA ASN A 88 0.35 5.43 12.87
C ASN A 88 1.46 4.43 12.54
N PRO A 89 2.70 4.90 12.34
CA PRO A 89 3.84 4.02 12.12
C PRO A 89 4.17 3.21 13.38
N TYR A 90 4.45 1.92 13.21
CA TYR A 90 4.79 0.99 14.30
C TYR A 90 5.99 1.45 15.13
N LEU A 91 6.97 2.08 14.47
CA LEU A 91 8.24 2.49 15.07
C LEU A 91 8.17 3.82 15.82
N ASP A 92 7.05 4.54 15.77
CA ASP A 92 6.90 5.77 16.55
C ASP A 92 6.63 5.45 18.03
N SER A 93 7.61 5.81 18.85
CA SER A 93 7.64 5.56 20.29
C SER A 93 6.54 6.26 21.08
N ILE A 94 6.05 7.42 20.61
CA ILE A 94 5.05 8.21 21.33
C ILE A 94 3.63 7.91 20.81
N GLY A 95 3.51 7.34 19.60
CA GLY A 95 2.33 6.61 19.12
C GLY A 95 0.99 7.33 19.27
N THR A 96 1.00 8.67 19.32
CA THR A 96 -0.21 9.46 19.51
C THR A 96 -0.99 9.52 18.18
N PRO A 97 -2.31 9.21 18.17
CA PRO A 97 -3.17 9.03 19.34
C PRO A 97 -3.44 7.57 19.78
N THR A 98 -3.29 6.55 18.93
CA THR A 98 -3.68 5.15 19.25
C THR A 98 -3.38 4.17 18.10
N PHE A 99 -3.20 2.88 18.40
CA PHE A 99 -3.17 1.79 17.40
C PHE A 99 -4.50 1.02 17.32
N ARG A 100 -5.58 1.52 17.95
CA ARG A 100 -6.87 0.83 18.05
C ARG A 100 -7.45 0.38 16.70
N LYS A 101 -7.21 1.16 15.65
CA LYS A 101 -7.70 0.91 14.28
C LYS A 101 -6.62 0.33 13.36
N GLY A 102 -5.55 -0.21 13.94
CA GLY A 102 -4.47 -0.83 13.21
C GLY A 102 -3.17 -0.03 13.26
N CYS A 103 -2.21 -0.45 12.45
CA CYS A 103 -0.82 -0.03 12.53
C CYS A 103 -0.18 -0.08 11.14
N ASN A 104 0.77 0.81 10.87
CA ASN A 104 1.54 0.81 9.64
C ASN A 104 2.99 0.36 9.90
N PHE A 105 3.40 -0.71 9.25
CA PHE A 105 4.75 -1.28 9.31
C PHE A 105 5.62 -0.87 8.12
N ALA A 106 5.05 -0.16 7.14
CA ALA A 106 5.80 0.32 5.98
C ALA A 106 6.94 1.27 6.39
N ALA A 107 8.04 1.17 5.65
CA ALA A 107 9.18 2.05 5.80
C ALA A 107 9.77 2.38 4.42
N ALA A 108 10.11 3.63 4.18
CA ALA A 108 10.65 4.06 2.91
C ALA A 108 11.93 3.32 2.53
N GLY A 109 12.08 3.05 1.22
CA GLY A 109 13.22 2.31 0.68
C GLY A 109 13.24 0.82 1.00
N SER A 110 12.22 0.29 1.68
CA SER A 110 12.13 -1.14 1.99
C SER A 110 12.01 -2.01 0.74
N THR A 111 12.71 -3.14 0.79
CA THR A 111 12.67 -4.21 -0.20
C THR A 111 11.90 -5.41 0.33
N VAL A 112 11.40 -6.26 -0.56
CA VAL A 112 10.91 -7.58 -0.16
C VAL A 112 12.07 -8.42 0.36
N LEU A 113 13.15 -8.48 -0.43
CA LEU A 113 14.34 -9.23 -0.05
C LEU A 113 15.00 -8.64 1.22
N PRO A 114 15.72 -9.47 2.01
CA PRO A 114 16.47 -8.99 3.16
C PRO A 114 17.42 -7.84 2.83
N ALA A 115 17.49 -6.87 3.74
CA ALA A 115 18.36 -5.70 3.58
C ALA A 115 19.83 -6.11 3.52
N SER A 116 20.53 -5.70 2.45
CA SER A 116 21.99 -5.79 2.37
C SER A 116 22.67 -4.68 3.19
N ALA A 117 23.99 -4.78 3.37
CA ALA A 117 24.76 -3.71 4.03
C ALA A 117 24.65 -2.33 3.36
N ASN A 118 24.30 -2.29 2.07
CA ASN A 118 24.11 -1.07 1.29
C ASN A 118 22.63 -0.66 1.15
N ALA A 119 21.72 -1.36 1.83
CA ALA A 119 20.30 -1.01 1.77
C ALA A 119 20.06 0.35 2.44
N VAL A 120 19.25 1.18 1.79
CA VAL A 120 18.83 2.49 2.34
C VAL A 120 17.83 2.35 3.50
N SER A 121 17.21 1.18 3.64
CA SER A 121 16.28 0.84 4.71
C SER A 121 16.63 -0.51 5.31
N PRO A 122 16.77 -0.63 6.64
CA PRO A 122 16.96 -1.92 7.30
C PRO A 122 15.64 -2.71 7.45
N PHE A 123 14.50 -2.11 7.13
CA PHE A 123 13.17 -2.65 7.43
C PHE A 123 12.57 -3.41 6.24
N SER A 124 13.23 -4.48 5.79
CA SER A 124 12.71 -5.33 4.70
C SER A 124 11.33 -5.93 5.03
N PHE A 125 10.63 -6.49 4.04
CA PHE A 125 9.31 -7.07 4.24
C PHE A 125 9.27 -8.10 5.39
N GLY A 126 10.23 -9.03 5.44
CA GLY A 126 10.33 -9.99 6.54
C GLY A 126 10.48 -9.33 7.92
N ILE A 127 11.20 -8.19 8.02
CA ILE A 127 11.27 -7.41 9.25
C ILE A 127 9.91 -6.78 9.59
N GLN A 128 9.19 -6.24 8.61
CA GLN A 128 7.85 -5.67 8.83
C GLN A 128 6.85 -6.74 9.29
N VAL A 129 6.93 -7.96 8.74
CA VAL A 129 6.15 -9.13 9.19
C VAL A 129 6.51 -9.49 10.63
N ALA A 130 7.80 -9.57 10.98
CA ALA A 130 8.24 -9.82 12.36
C ALA A 130 7.79 -8.73 13.36
N GLN A 131 7.78 -7.46 12.93
CA GLN A 131 7.24 -6.35 13.70
C GLN A 131 5.74 -6.53 13.96
N PHE A 132 4.97 -6.97 12.96
CA PHE A 132 3.56 -7.32 13.13
C PHE A 132 3.38 -8.47 14.13
N MET A 133 4.18 -9.53 14.06
CA MET A 133 4.10 -10.64 15.02
C MET A 133 4.30 -10.16 16.45
N ARG A 134 5.34 -9.36 16.66
CA ARG A 134 5.61 -8.74 17.97
C ARG A 134 4.47 -7.84 18.41
N PHE A 135 3.93 -7.02 17.50
CA PHE A 135 2.80 -6.13 17.77
C PHE A 135 1.57 -6.93 18.22
N LYS A 136 1.17 -7.97 17.47
CA LYS A 136 0.03 -8.82 17.77
C LYS A 136 0.18 -9.49 19.15
N ILE A 137 1.32 -10.12 19.41
CA ILE A 137 1.60 -10.75 20.72
C ILE A 137 1.45 -9.73 21.84
N ARG A 138 2.01 -8.53 21.67
CA ARG A 138 1.95 -7.49 22.70
C ARG A 138 0.52 -6.98 22.92
N VAL A 139 -0.27 -6.84 21.85
CA VAL A 139 -1.68 -6.45 21.93
C VAL A 139 -2.47 -7.48 22.74
N LEU A 140 -2.34 -8.78 22.42
CA LEU A 140 -3.06 -9.85 23.12
C LEU A 140 -2.72 -9.89 24.62
N GLN A 141 -1.44 -9.81 24.98
CA GLN A 141 -0.99 -9.72 26.38
C GLN A 141 -1.60 -8.51 27.13
N LEU A 142 -1.72 -7.37 26.46
CA LEU A 142 -2.32 -6.18 27.07
C LEU A 142 -3.84 -6.31 27.22
N LEU A 143 -4.52 -6.99 26.30
CA LEU A 143 -5.96 -7.27 26.42
C LEU A 143 -6.25 -8.18 27.62
N GLU A 144 -5.38 -9.16 27.91
CA GLU A 144 -5.48 -10.03 29.10
C GLU A 144 -5.33 -9.25 30.42
N GLN A 145 -4.56 -8.16 30.44
CA GLN A 145 -4.40 -7.29 31.61
C GLN A 145 -5.61 -6.38 31.89
N GLY A 146 -6.66 -6.47 31.08
CA GLY A 146 -7.96 -5.86 31.33
C GLY A 146 -8.33 -4.70 30.39
N ARG A 147 -9.56 -4.20 30.58
CA ARG A 147 -10.23 -3.30 29.62
C ARG A 147 -9.58 -1.92 29.44
N LYS A 148 -8.67 -1.51 30.34
CA LYS A 148 -8.03 -0.18 30.31
C LYS A 148 -7.26 0.10 29.01
N PHE A 149 -6.77 -0.95 28.35
CA PHE A 149 -6.01 -0.84 27.10
C PHE A 149 -6.88 -0.87 25.84
N GLN A 150 -8.13 -1.33 25.90
CA GLN A 150 -9.00 -1.51 24.72
C GLN A 150 -9.26 -0.23 23.91
N LYS A 151 -9.07 0.94 24.51
CA LYS A 151 -9.14 2.25 23.81
C LYS A 151 -7.90 2.57 22.95
N TYR A 152 -6.78 1.88 23.17
CA TYR A 152 -5.48 2.19 22.56
C TYR A 152 -5.00 1.14 21.55
N ILE A 153 -5.52 -0.08 21.61
CA ILE A 153 -5.04 -1.23 20.81
C ILE A 153 -6.19 -1.97 20.14
N PRO A 154 -5.93 -2.69 19.03
CA PRO A 154 -6.95 -3.47 18.34
C PRO A 154 -7.59 -4.51 19.27
N GLN A 155 -8.83 -4.89 18.96
CA GLN A 155 -9.45 -6.06 19.60
C GLN A 155 -8.89 -7.34 18.96
N GLU A 156 -8.92 -8.46 19.68
CA GLU A 156 -8.40 -9.75 19.18
C GLU A 156 -8.99 -10.15 17.81
N ASN A 157 -10.32 -10.01 17.65
CA ASN A 157 -11.00 -10.30 16.39
C ASN A 157 -10.56 -9.39 15.22
N SER A 158 -9.86 -8.29 15.49
CA SER A 158 -9.36 -7.37 14.46
C SER A 158 -8.21 -7.99 13.66
N PHE A 159 -7.48 -8.96 14.21
CA PHE A 159 -6.45 -9.68 13.46
C PHE A 159 -7.05 -10.63 12.43
N GLN A 160 -8.22 -11.21 12.70
CA GLN A 160 -8.90 -12.05 11.71
C GLN A 160 -9.69 -11.23 10.69
N LYS A 161 -10.42 -10.22 11.17
CA LYS A 161 -11.33 -9.42 10.35
C LYS A 161 -10.70 -8.19 9.71
N GLY A 162 -9.47 -7.86 10.09
CA GLY A 162 -8.76 -6.68 9.59
C GLY A 162 -8.37 -6.79 8.13
N LEU A 163 -8.05 -5.65 7.54
CA LEU A 163 -7.50 -5.53 6.19
C LEU A 163 -5.98 -5.46 6.25
N TYR A 164 -5.32 -6.27 5.44
CA TYR A 164 -3.87 -6.34 5.32
C TYR A 164 -3.47 -5.76 3.97
N MET A 165 -2.74 -4.64 3.98
CA MET A 165 -2.41 -3.86 2.79
C MET A 165 -0.93 -3.93 2.47
N PHE A 166 -0.58 -4.04 1.18
CA PHE A 166 0.79 -4.25 0.71
C PHE A 166 1.11 -3.35 -0.48
N ASP A 167 2.20 -2.58 -0.41
CA ASP A 167 2.80 -1.82 -1.51
C ASP A 167 4.33 -1.92 -1.40
N ILE A 168 4.90 -2.99 -1.96
CA ILE A 168 6.32 -3.35 -1.81
C ILE A 168 6.84 -4.11 -3.04
N GLY A 169 8.16 -4.13 -3.24
CA GLY A 169 8.84 -4.82 -4.34
C GLY A 169 9.42 -3.88 -5.41
N GLN A 170 8.98 -2.62 -5.45
CA GLN A 170 9.48 -1.66 -6.42
C GLN A 170 10.98 -1.34 -6.18
N ASN A 171 11.41 -1.27 -4.92
CA ASN A 171 12.80 -1.00 -4.57
C ASN A 171 13.75 -2.16 -4.92
N ASP A 172 13.27 -3.41 -4.86
CA ASP A 172 14.05 -4.58 -5.29
C ASP A 172 14.44 -4.47 -6.77
N LEU A 173 13.52 -3.99 -7.62
CA LEU A 173 13.78 -3.73 -9.03
C LEU A 173 14.62 -2.47 -9.22
N ALA A 174 14.21 -1.35 -8.63
CA ALA A 174 14.85 -0.04 -8.82
C ALA A 174 16.31 -0.05 -8.39
N GLY A 175 16.62 -0.61 -7.22
CA GLY A 175 17.98 -0.72 -6.72
C GLY A 175 18.86 -1.62 -7.59
N ALA A 176 18.30 -2.67 -8.17
CA ALA A 176 19.05 -3.61 -8.99
C ALA A 176 19.57 -3.00 -10.31
N PHE A 177 18.85 -2.04 -10.91
CA PHE A 177 19.28 -1.36 -12.13
C PHE A 177 20.59 -0.56 -11.98
N TYR A 178 21.02 -0.26 -10.76
CA TYR A 178 22.30 0.42 -10.53
C TYR A 178 23.52 -0.49 -10.72
N SER A 179 23.36 -1.81 -10.73
CA SER A 179 24.48 -2.76 -10.80
C SER A 179 24.24 -4.01 -11.64
N LYS A 180 23.02 -4.28 -12.07
CA LYS A 180 22.64 -5.49 -12.83
C LYS A 180 22.09 -5.16 -14.22
N SER A 181 22.23 -6.11 -15.14
CA SER A 181 21.57 -6.06 -16.43
C SER A 181 20.07 -6.34 -16.29
N LEU A 182 19.28 -5.96 -17.31
CA LEU A 182 17.85 -6.27 -17.35
C LEU A 182 17.59 -7.77 -17.18
N ASP A 183 18.30 -8.63 -17.91
CA ASP A 183 18.11 -10.09 -17.84
C ASP A 183 18.35 -10.64 -16.43
N GLN A 184 19.38 -10.14 -15.73
CA GLN A 184 19.64 -10.52 -14.33
C GLN A 184 18.53 -10.06 -13.39
N ILE A 185 17.94 -8.89 -13.64
CA ILE A 185 16.81 -8.37 -12.86
C ILE A 185 15.57 -9.22 -13.11
N LEU A 186 15.24 -9.50 -14.37
CA LEU A 186 14.10 -10.35 -14.73
C LEU A 186 14.23 -11.75 -14.11
N ALA A 187 15.43 -12.32 -14.11
CA ALA A 187 15.72 -13.62 -13.49
C ALA A 187 15.60 -13.62 -11.95
N SER A 188 15.69 -12.46 -11.29
CA SER A 188 15.56 -12.35 -9.83
C SER A 188 14.11 -12.23 -9.33
N ILE A 189 13.17 -11.88 -10.21
CA ILE A 189 11.75 -11.69 -9.86
C ILE A 189 11.13 -12.90 -9.13
N PRO A 190 11.35 -14.16 -9.55
CA PRO A 190 10.79 -15.31 -8.85
C PRO A 190 11.22 -15.39 -7.38
N THR A 191 12.50 -15.12 -7.08
CA THR A 191 13.01 -15.11 -5.69
C THR A 191 12.40 -13.99 -4.85
N ILE A 192 12.20 -12.80 -5.44
CA ILE A 192 11.51 -11.69 -4.76
C ILE A 192 10.08 -12.12 -4.40
N LEU A 193 9.37 -12.75 -5.33
CA LEU A 193 7.99 -13.17 -5.12
C LEU A 193 7.84 -14.37 -4.17
N GLU A 194 8.82 -15.27 -4.12
CA GLU A 194 8.87 -16.36 -3.15
C GLU A 194 9.02 -15.84 -1.71
N GLU A 195 9.89 -14.84 -1.50
CA GLU A 195 10.03 -14.17 -0.21
C GLU A 195 8.74 -13.42 0.18
N PHE A 196 8.10 -12.76 -0.80
CA PHE A 196 6.79 -12.12 -0.57
C PHE A 196 5.70 -13.14 -0.21
N GLU A 197 5.63 -14.27 -0.92
CA GLU A 197 4.69 -15.38 -0.64
C GLU A 197 4.89 -15.90 0.78
N THR A 198 6.15 -16.09 1.20
CA THR A 198 6.51 -16.54 2.55
C THR A 198 5.96 -15.59 3.60
N GLY A 199 6.17 -14.28 3.46
CA GLY A 199 5.67 -13.31 4.46
C GLY A 199 4.14 -13.20 4.49
N ILE A 200 3.44 -13.26 3.35
CA ILE A 200 1.96 -13.25 3.37
C ILE A 200 1.38 -14.57 3.91
N GLN A 201 2.08 -15.70 3.70
CA GLN A 201 1.73 -16.99 4.32
C GLN A 201 1.84 -16.91 5.84
N GLU A 202 2.93 -16.34 6.37
CA GLU A 202 3.08 -16.15 7.82
C GLU A 202 1.97 -15.28 8.40
N LEU A 203 1.58 -14.20 7.72
CA LEU A 203 0.45 -13.37 8.14
C LEU A 203 -0.87 -14.15 8.14
N TYR A 204 -1.11 -14.98 7.11
CA TYR A 204 -2.28 -15.84 7.02
C TYR A 204 -2.33 -16.88 8.15
N ASP A 205 -1.20 -17.52 8.46
CA ASP A 205 -1.07 -18.47 9.57
C ASP A 205 -1.33 -17.78 10.92
N GLN A 206 -1.11 -16.47 10.97
CA GLN A 206 -1.43 -15.61 12.10
C GLN A 206 -2.84 -15.01 12.05
N GLY A 207 -3.72 -15.59 11.25
CA GLY A 207 -5.14 -15.29 11.23
C GLY A 207 -5.56 -14.23 10.22
N ALA A 208 -4.64 -13.63 9.45
CA ALA A 208 -5.01 -12.67 8.42
C ALA A 208 -5.91 -13.34 7.36
N ARG A 209 -7.00 -12.67 6.97
CA ARG A 209 -7.94 -13.19 5.96
C ARG A 209 -8.27 -12.23 4.83
N ASN A 210 -7.99 -10.93 4.95
CA ASN A 210 -8.31 -9.96 3.90
C ASN A 210 -7.02 -9.29 3.43
N PHE A 211 -6.56 -9.64 2.24
CA PHE A 211 -5.32 -9.15 1.63
C PHE A 211 -5.65 -8.19 0.51
N TRP A 212 -5.01 -7.03 0.51
CA TRP A 212 -5.11 -5.99 -0.50
C TRP A 212 -3.70 -5.66 -0.98
N ILE A 213 -3.36 -6.16 -2.17
CA ILE A 213 -1.98 -6.19 -2.67
C ILE A 213 -1.89 -5.27 -3.88
N HIS A 214 -1.11 -4.19 -3.75
CA HIS A 214 -0.74 -3.35 -4.87
C HIS A 214 0.40 -3.98 -5.66
N ASN A 215 0.31 -3.92 -6.98
CA ASN A 215 1.46 -4.16 -7.83
C ASN A 215 2.35 -2.90 -7.93
N THR A 216 3.53 -3.02 -8.55
CA THR A 216 4.46 -1.89 -8.69
C THR A 216 3.94 -0.86 -9.70
N GLY A 217 4.33 0.41 -9.53
CA GLY A 217 4.01 1.45 -10.49
C GLY A 217 4.82 1.35 -11.80
N PRO A 218 4.61 2.26 -12.75
CA PRO A 218 5.44 2.35 -13.95
C PRO A 218 6.84 2.86 -13.60
N LEU A 219 7.71 1.91 -13.22
CA LEU A 219 9.04 2.17 -12.67
C LEU A 219 9.90 3.05 -13.58
N GLY A 220 9.82 2.86 -14.89
CA GLY A 220 10.56 3.64 -15.88
C GLY A 220 10.12 5.09 -15.97
N CYS A 221 8.94 5.42 -15.47
CA CYS A 221 8.39 6.78 -15.47
C CYS A 221 8.75 7.57 -14.21
N LEU A 222 9.45 6.97 -13.23
CA LEU A 222 9.94 7.73 -12.08
C LEU A 222 10.98 8.75 -12.55
N THR A 223 10.82 10.00 -12.12
CA THR A 223 11.71 11.11 -12.50
C THR A 223 13.18 10.81 -12.21
N GLN A 224 13.47 10.18 -11.08
CA GLN A 224 14.82 9.73 -10.73
C GLN A 224 15.38 8.71 -11.75
N ASN A 225 14.56 7.76 -12.20
CA ASN A 225 15.00 6.74 -13.17
C ASN A 225 15.18 7.34 -14.56
N ILE A 226 14.31 8.26 -14.98
CA ILE A 226 14.47 9.02 -16.22
C ILE A 226 15.78 9.81 -16.18
N ALA A 227 16.01 10.58 -15.12
CA ALA A 227 17.22 11.40 -14.98
C ALA A 227 18.50 10.55 -15.00
N LYS A 228 18.47 9.36 -14.40
CA LYS A 228 19.66 8.50 -14.28
C LYS A 228 19.90 7.60 -15.49
N PHE A 229 18.85 7.01 -16.05
CA PHE A 229 18.93 5.94 -17.05
C PHE A 229 18.31 6.30 -18.41
N GLY A 230 17.64 7.45 -18.51
CA GLY A 230 16.96 7.94 -19.71
C GLY A 230 17.78 8.87 -20.60
N THR A 231 19.11 8.89 -20.49
CA THR A 231 19.98 9.75 -21.29
C THR A 231 20.10 9.34 -22.77
N ASP A 232 19.71 8.11 -23.09
CA ASP A 232 19.66 7.57 -24.45
C ASP A 232 18.20 7.50 -24.92
N PRO A 233 17.77 8.36 -25.87
CA PRO A 233 16.40 8.40 -26.36
C PRO A 233 15.91 7.07 -26.94
N SER A 234 16.81 6.21 -27.44
CA SER A 234 16.43 4.90 -27.98
C SER A 234 15.92 3.92 -26.91
N LYS A 235 16.16 4.23 -25.63
CA LYS A 235 15.72 3.43 -24.48
C LYS A 235 14.43 3.94 -23.86
N LEU A 236 13.85 5.02 -24.38
CA LEU A 236 12.62 5.59 -23.89
C LEU A 236 11.41 5.06 -24.67
N ASP A 237 10.29 4.88 -23.98
CA ASP A 237 9.00 4.64 -24.64
C ASP A 237 8.37 5.96 -25.12
N GLU A 238 7.20 5.88 -25.74
CA GLU A 238 6.49 7.03 -26.33
C GLU A 238 6.11 8.12 -25.31
N LEU A 239 6.11 7.80 -24.01
CA LEU A 239 5.86 8.74 -22.92
C LEU A 239 7.14 9.27 -22.27
N GLY A 240 8.31 8.92 -22.82
CA GLY A 240 9.62 9.32 -22.28
C GLY A 240 10.06 8.49 -21.07
N CYS A 241 9.42 7.35 -20.79
CA CYS A 241 9.78 6.50 -19.67
C CYS A 241 10.84 5.47 -20.07
N VAL A 242 11.70 5.08 -19.13
CA VAL A 242 12.77 4.10 -19.40
C VAL A 242 12.20 2.70 -19.64
N SER A 243 12.28 2.22 -20.87
CA SER A 243 11.60 1.01 -21.35
C SER A 243 11.97 -0.25 -20.55
N GLY A 244 13.27 -0.45 -20.26
CA GLY A 244 13.74 -1.62 -19.52
C GLY A 244 13.20 -1.68 -18.08
N HIS A 245 13.03 -0.53 -17.43
CA HIS A 245 12.46 -0.46 -16.08
C HIS A 245 10.96 -0.80 -16.11
N ASN A 246 10.23 -0.25 -17.07
CA ASN A 246 8.82 -0.59 -17.26
C ASN A 246 8.63 -2.06 -17.66
N GLN A 247 9.56 -2.66 -18.41
CA GLN A 247 9.55 -4.09 -18.71
C GLN A 247 9.69 -4.95 -17.46
N ALA A 248 10.66 -4.64 -16.58
CA ALA A 248 10.82 -5.34 -15.31
C ALA A 248 9.59 -5.20 -14.41
N ALA A 249 9.03 -3.99 -14.28
CA ALA A 249 7.81 -3.75 -13.51
C ALA A 249 6.62 -4.57 -14.05
N ARG A 250 6.41 -4.60 -15.37
CA ARG A 250 5.33 -5.40 -15.99
C ARG A 250 5.51 -6.90 -15.76
N LEU A 251 6.74 -7.43 -15.87
CA LEU A 251 6.98 -8.85 -15.62
C LEU A 251 6.74 -9.20 -14.15
N PHE A 252 7.21 -8.35 -13.23
CA PHE A 252 6.96 -8.51 -11.79
C PHE A 252 5.46 -8.50 -11.50
N ASN A 253 4.73 -7.53 -12.05
CA ASN A 253 3.28 -7.38 -11.84
C ASN A 253 2.48 -8.57 -12.41
N LEU A 254 2.88 -9.10 -13.57
CA LEU A 254 2.27 -10.29 -14.16
C LEU A 254 2.43 -11.51 -13.23
N GLN A 255 3.65 -11.74 -12.72
CA GLN A 255 3.92 -12.86 -11.82
C GLN A 255 3.27 -12.67 -10.44
N LEU A 256 3.24 -11.44 -9.90
CA LEU A 256 2.55 -11.12 -8.66
C LEU A 256 1.03 -11.39 -8.77
N GLN A 257 0.42 -11.03 -9.90
CA GLN A 257 -0.99 -11.34 -10.15
C GLN A 257 -1.25 -12.86 -10.17
N ALA A 258 -0.35 -13.63 -10.77
CA ALA A 258 -0.43 -15.09 -10.78
C ALA A 258 -0.29 -15.67 -9.35
N LEU A 259 0.67 -15.16 -8.57
CA LEU A 259 0.85 -15.51 -7.16
C LEU A 259 -0.41 -15.20 -6.34
N CYS A 260 -1.00 -14.01 -6.49
CA CYS A 260 -2.24 -13.66 -5.77
C CYS A 260 -3.39 -14.64 -6.08
N LYS A 261 -3.53 -15.05 -7.35
CA LYS A 261 -4.54 -16.06 -7.76
C LYS A 261 -4.24 -17.44 -7.17
N LYS A 262 -2.97 -17.86 -7.18
CA LYS A 262 -2.51 -19.11 -6.56
C LYS A 262 -2.83 -19.11 -5.05
N PHE A 263 -2.44 -18.06 -4.34
CA PHE A 263 -2.65 -17.90 -2.91
C PHE A 263 -4.15 -17.95 -2.54
N GLN A 264 -5.00 -17.22 -3.29
CA GLN A 264 -6.46 -17.29 -3.13
C GLN A 264 -7.02 -18.71 -3.33
N GLY A 265 -6.48 -19.47 -4.29
CA GLY A 265 -6.88 -20.85 -4.55
C GLY A 265 -6.46 -21.83 -3.46
N GLN A 266 -5.31 -21.59 -2.81
CA GLN A 266 -4.81 -22.38 -1.68
C GLN A 266 -5.51 -22.05 -0.36
N HIS A 267 -6.03 -20.83 -0.23
CA HIS A 267 -6.68 -20.31 0.98
C HIS A 267 -8.11 -19.83 0.69
N PRO A 268 -9.09 -20.75 0.56
CA PRO A 268 -10.46 -20.40 0.16
C PRO A 268 -11.20 -19.56 1.21
N ASP A 269 -10.74 -19.52 2.46
CA ASP A 269 -11.26 -18.68 3.54
C ASP A 269 -10.60 -17.29 3.59
N ALA A 270 -9.55 -17.04 2.80
CA ALA A 270 -8.98 -15.72 2.59
C ALA A 270 -9.66 -15.01 1.41
N LYS A 271 -9.60 -13.68 1.42
CA LYS A 271 -9.98 -12.81 0.31
C LYS A 271 -8.74 -12.04 -0.14
N VAL A 272 -8.32 -12.25 -1.38
CA VAL A 272 -7.14 -11.60 -1.97
C VAL A 272 -7.59 -10.65 -3.08
N ILE A 273 -7.34 -9.36 -2.88
CA ILE A 273 -7.58 -8.31 -3.86
C ILE A 273 -6.24 -7.85 -4.41
N HIS A 274 -5.99 -8.08 -5.69
CA HIS A 274 -4.85 -7.51 -6.41
C HIS A 274 -5.27 -6.20 -7.10
N VAL A 275 -4.51 -5.13 -6.87
CA VAL A 275 -4.76 -3.80 -7.44
C VAL A 275 -3.69 -3.45 -8.45
N ASP A 276 -4.12 -3.11 -9.66
CA ASP A 276 -3.24 -2.74 -10.77
C ASP A 276 -2.86 -1.25 -10.73
N ILE A 277 -1.98 -0.91 -9.78
CA ILE A 277 -1.39 0.42 -9.61
C ILE A 277 -0.58 0.84 -10.84
N TYR A 278 0.09 -0.08 -11.53
CA TYR A 278 0.81 0.21 -12.78
C TYR A 278 -0.12 0.89 -13.78
N THR A 279 -1.23 0.23 -14.13
CA THR A 279 -2.16 0.74 -15.15
C THR A 279 -2.81 2.04 -14.70
N ILE A 280 -3.17 2.17 -13.42
CA ILE A 280 -3.74 3.42 -12.87
C ILE A 280 -2.75 4.59 -13.04
N LYS A 281 -1.51 4.43 -12.57
CA LYS A 281 -0.48 5.49 -12.63
C LYS A 281 -0.04 5.78 -14.07
N TYR A 282 0.13 4.75 -14.89
CA TYR A 282 0.51 4.91 -16.29
C TYR A 282 -0.57 5.65 -17.09
N ASN A 283 -1.85 5.33 -16.86
CA ASN A 283 -2.96 6.06 -17.49
C ASN A 283 -3.04 7.51 -17.04
N LEU A 284 -2.74 7.81 -15.78
CA LEU A 284 -2.66 9.18 -15.27
C LEU A 284 -1.54 9.96 -15.97
N ILE A 285 -0.37 9.35 -16.18
CA ILE A 285 0.74 9.96 -16.93
C ILE A 285 0.32 10.19 -18.39
N ALA A 286 -0.23 9.18 -19.05
CA ALA A 286 -0.63 9.26 -20.45
C ALA A 286 -1.77 10.29 -20.70
N ASN A 287 -2.62 10.52 -19.70
CA ASN A 287 -3.81 11.39 -19.82
C ASN A 287 -3.78 12.55 -18.83
N TYR A 288 -2.60 13.04 -18.45
CA TYR A 288 -2.42 14.04 -17.38
C TYR A 288 -3.31 15.28 -17.57
N SER A 289 -3.51 15.72 -18.80
CA SER A 289 -4.32 16.89 -19.17
C SER A 289 -5.80 16.79 -18.75
N ARG A 290 -6.31 15.57 -18.51
CA ARG A 290 -7.69 15.35 -18.01
C ARG A 290 -7.82 15.53 -16.50
N TYR A 291 -6.71 15.45 -15.77
CA TYR A 291 -6.70 15.43 -14.30
C TYR A 291 -6.17 16.75 -13.70
N GLY A 292 -5.65 17.65 -14.53
CA GLY A 292 -5.24 18.98 -14.13
C GLY A 292 -4.48 19.69 -15.25
N SER A 293 -4.34 21.01 -15.13
CA SER A 293 -3.46 21.81 -15.98
C SER A 293 -2.04 21.73 -15.40
N CYS A 294 -1.08 21.17 -16.15
CA CYS A 294 0.33 21.39 -15.83
C CYS A 294 0.65 22.85 -16.10
N SER A 295 0.54 23.71 -15.10
CA SER A 295 1.11 25.06 -15.17
C SER A 295 2.62 24.97 -15.04
N SER A 296 3.26 24.91 -16.21
CA SER A 296 4.70 25.08 -16.50
C SER A 296 5.65 23.90 -16.20
N PRO A 297 6.67 23.69 -17.05
CA PRO A 297 7.74 22.73 -16.80
C PRO A 297 8.62 23.22 -15.64
N LEU A 298 9.04 22.28 -14.79
CA LEU A 298 10.12 22.47 -13.81
C LEU A 298 11.43 22.89 -14.50
#